data_AF-A6KKN4-F1
#
_entry.id   AF-A6KKN4-F1
#
_cell.length_a   1.000
_cell.length_b   1.000
_cell.length_c   1.000
_cell.angle_alpha   90.00
_cell.angle_beta   90.00
_cell.angle_gamma   90.00
#
_symmetry.space_group_name_H-M   'P 1'
#
loop_
_entity.id
_entity.type
_entity.pdbx_description
1 polymer ?
#
loop_
_entity_poly.entity_id
_entity_poly.type
_entity_poly.pdbx_seq_one_letter_code
_entity_poly.pdbx_strand_id
1 'polypeptide(L)'
;MEAWLPTLLLLRDYEIPTLITVYSQQELEASLQVLVNLDTHIIACGANPFASLKPEQVYSKPNKQPVYSSAYYIVFRGCSSCQLDKQQVEEEPDEFSVVESNPN
;
A
#
# COMPACT_ATOMS: atom_id res chain seq x y z
N MET A 1 -7.23 11.93 7.72
CA MET A 1 -7.96 10.67 7.45
C MET A 1 -8.78 10.18 8.64
N GLU A 2 -8.59 10.72 9.86
CA GLU A 2 -9.35 10.30 11.05
C GLU A 2 -10.88 10.33 10.89
N ALA A 3 -11.42 11.34 10.19
CA ALA A 3 -12.86 11.43 9.89
C ALA A 3 -13.39 10.25 9.05
N TRP A 4 -12.51 9.52 8.34
CA TRP A 4 -12.85 8.37 7.52
C TRP A 4 -12.72 7.04 8.25
N LEU A 5 -12.24 7.04 9.50
CA LEU A 5 -11.96 5.81 10.24
C LEU A 5 -13.16 4.84 10.28
N PRO A 6 -14.42 5.26 10.56
CA PRO A 6 -15.56 4.35 10.53
C PRO A 6 -15.77 3.70 9.16
N THR A 7 -15.56 4.46 8.09
CA THR A 7 -15.68 3.95 6.71
C THR A 7 -14.55 2.97 6.39
N LEU A 8 -13.31 3.26 6.78
CA LEU A 8 -12.18 2.37 6.53
C LEU A 8 -12.31 1.04 7.28
N LEU A 9 -12.82 1.07 8.52
CA LEU A 9 -13.12 -0.14 9.28
C LEU A 9 -14.21 -0.98 8.60
N LEU A 10 -15.29 -0.35 8.11
CA LEU A 10 -16.34 -1.05 7.36
C LEU A 10 -15.78 -1.73 6.10
N LEU A 11 -14.99 -1.00 5.30
CA LEU A 11 -14.40 -1.52 4.07
C LEU A 11 -13.46 -2.69 4.34
N ARG A 12 -12.70 -2.62 5.44
CA ARG A 12 -11.83 -3.70 5.91
C ARG A 12 -12.65 -4.92 6.35
N ASP A 13 -13.59 -4.74 7.28
CA ASP A 13 -14.31 -5.83 7.94
C ASP A 13 -15.18 -6.64 6.96
N TYR A 14 -15.68 -5.98 5.91
CA TYR A 14 -16.42 -6.64 4.82
C TYR A 14 -15.54 -7.03 3.62
N GLU A 15 -14.22 -6.89 3.73
CA GLU A 15 -13.25 -7.19 2.67
C GLU A 15 -13.57 -6.56 1.32
N ILE A 16 -14.14 -5.36 1.33
CA ILE A 16 -14.59 -4.70 0.11
C ILE A 16 -13.34 -4.22 -0.66
N PRO A 17 -13.13 -4.66 -1.91
CA PRO A 17 -12.04 -4.16 -2.74
C PRO A 17 -12.24 -2.66 -2.95
N THR A 18 -11.29 -1.86 -2.49
CA THR A 18 -11.43 -0.40 -2.44
C THR A 18 -10.30 0.27 -3.21
N LEU A 19 -10.67 1.25 -4.03
CA LEU A 19 -9.74 2.21 -4.63
C LEU A 19 -10.03 3.59 -4.06
N ILE A 20 -9.00 4.26 -3.56
CA ILE A 20 -9.05 5.67 -3.19
C ILE A 20 -8.01 6.46 -3.97
N THR A 21 -8.32 7.72 -4.25
CA THR A 21 -7.36 8.65 -4.85
C THR A 21 -7.01 9.75 -3.86
N VAL A 22 -5.74 10.13 -3.85
CA VAL A 22 -5.23 11.25 -3.06
C VAL A 22 -4.51 12.24 -3.96
N TYR A 23 -4.31 13.44 -3.45
CA TYR A 23 -3.91 14.57 -4.25
C TYR A 23 -2.39 14.80 -4.22
N SER A 24 -1.71 14.43 -3.14
CA SER A 24 -0.26 14.64 -2.98
C SER A 24 0.47 13.39 -2.52
N GLN A 25 1.79 13.36 -2.74
CA GLN A 25 2.64 12.28 -2.25
C GLN A 25 2.64 12.21 -0.71
N GLN A 26 2.61 13.37 -0.03
CA GLN A 26 2.52 13.40 1.43
C GLN A 26 1.23 12.75 1.94
N GLU A 27 0.10 13.00 1.26
CA GLU A 27 -1.17 12.34 1.60
C GLU A 27 -1.12 10.84 1.29
N LEU A 28 -0.46 10.43 0.20
CA LEU A 28 -0.25 9.02 -0.13
C LEU A 28 0.50 8.31 1.00
N GLU A 29 1.64 8.83 1.41
CA GLU A 29 2.47 8.25 2.48
C GLU A 29 1.71 8.19 3.81
N ALA A 30 1.04 9.28 4.19
CA ALA A 30 0.22 9.31 5.40
C ALA A 30 -0.96 8.34 5.34
N SER A 31 -1.60 8.20 4.18
CA SER A 31 -2.73 7.27 3.98
C SER A 31 -2.27 5.81 4.07
N LEU A 32 -1.13 5.47 3.47
CA LEU A 32 -0.55 4.13 3.55
C LEU A 32 -0.23 3.75 4.99
N GLN A 33 0.32 4.66 5.79
CA GLN A 33 0.58 4.40 7.22
C GLN A 33 -0.71 4.07 7.98
N VAL A 34 -1.80 4.82 7.75
CA VAL A 34 -3.10 4.54 8.37
C VAL A 34 -3.63 3.16 7.94
N LEU A 35 -3.58 2.85 6.64
CA LEU A 35 -4.11 1.60 6.09
C LEU A 35 -3.34 0.37 6.59
N VAL A 36 -2.01 0.47 6.74
CA VAL A 36 -1.18 -0.58 7.34
C VAL A 36 -1.54 -0.79 8.81
N ASN A 37 -1.72 0.30 9.57
CA ASN A 37 -2.12 0.23 10.98
C ASN A 37 -3.53 -0.33 11.19
N LEU A 38 -4.36 -0.38 10.13
CA LEU A 38 -5.70 -0.95 10.17
C LEU A 38 -5.74 -2.42 9.74
N ASP A 39 -4.59 -3.06 9.49
CA ASP A 39 -4.52 -4.44 8.98
C ASP A 39 -5.23 -4.62 7.62
N THR A 40 -5.05 -3.65 6.72
CA THR A 40 -5.48 -3.80 5.33
C THR A 40 -4.34 -4.30 4.45
N HIS A 41 -4.66 -5.11 3.45
CA HIS A 41 -3.72 -5.57 2.44
C HIS A 41 -3.69 -4.58 1.27
N ILE A 42 -2.54 -3.92 1.08
CA ILE A 42 -2.30 -3.02 -0.05
C ILE A 42 -1.99 -3.85 -1.30
N ILE A 43 -2.82 -3.73 -2.33
CA ILE A 43 -2.69 -4.47 -3.58
C ILE A 43 -1.80 -3.69 -4.57
N ALA A 44 -2.02 -2.38 -4.67
CA ALA A 44 -1.25 -1.51 -5.55
C ALA A 44 -1.37 -0.04 -5.11
N CYS A 45 -0.34 0.76 -5.36
CA CYS A 45 -0.40 2.20 -5.20
C CYS A 45 0.61 2.90 -6.11
N GLY A 46 0.37 4.16 -6.44
CA GLY A 46 1.32 4.94 -7.22
C GLY A 46 0.70 6.17 -7.86
N ALA A 47 1.43 6.76 -8.81
CA ALA A 47 0.92 7.85 -9.64
C ALA A 47 -0.27 7.36 -10.47
N ASN A 48 -1.35 8.13 -10.49
CA ASN A 48 -2.55 7.79 -11.24
C ASN A 48 -2.35 8.16 -12.72
N PRO A 49 -2.40 7.20 -13.67
CA PRO A 49 -2.26 7.50 -15.09
C PRO A 49 -3.43 8.34 -15.63
N PHE A 50 -4.53 8.44 -14.89
CA PHE A 50 -5.71 9.25 -15.20
C PHE A 50 -5.83 10.48 -14.30
N ALA A 51 -4.73 10.94 -13.72
CA ALA A 51 -4.70 12.20 -12.97
C ALA A 51 -5.18 13.36 -13.85
N SER A 52 -5.83 14.35 -13.24
CA SER A 52 -6.23 15.55 -13.97
C SER A 52 -5.00 16.22 -14.58
N LEU A 53 -5.06 16.56 -15.86
CA LEU A 53 -4.04 17.38 -16.54
C LEU A 53 -4.29 18.88 -16.34
N LYS A 54 -5.46 19.24 -15.79
CA LYS A 54 -5.83 20.62 -15.54
C LYS A 54 -5.52 20.96 -14.09
N PRO A 55 -4.56 21.86 -13.83
CA PRO A 55 -4.30 22.30 -12.48
C PRO A 55 -5.46 23.19 -12.01
N GLU A 56 -6.01 22.86 -10.84
CA GLU A 56 -7.09 23.59 -10.19
C GLU A 56 -6.51 24.58 -9.18
N GLN A 57 -6.85 25.86 -9.35
CA GLN A 57 -6.57 26.88 -8.36
C GLN A 57 -7.69 26.87 -7.32
N VAL A 58 -7.33 26.69 -6.05
CA VAL A 58 -8.29 26.83 -4.98
C VAL A 58 -8.65 28.31 -4.84
N TYR A 59 -9.87 28.69 -5.23
CA TYR A 59 -10.34 30.08 -5.20
C TYR A 59 -10.17 30.76 -3.83
N SER A 60 -10.29 30.00 -2.74
CA SER A 60 -10.13 30.51 -1.37
C SER A 60 -8.68 30.78 -0.96
N LYS A 61 -7.68 30.31 -1.72
CA LYS A 61 -6.25 30.52 -1.46
C LYS A 61 -5.48 30.80 -2.77
N PRO A 62 -5.57 32.02 -3.33
CA PRO A 62 -4.97 32.36 -4.62
C PRO A 62 -3.44 32.27 -4.65
N ASN A 63 -2.77 32.35 -3.50
CA ASN A 63 -1.31 32.26 -3.39
C ASN A 63 -0.79 30.82 -3.27
N LYS A 64 -1.66 29.82 -3.12
CA LYS A 64 -1.24 28.41 -3.11
C LYS A 64 -1.01 27.96 -4.55
N GLN A 65 0.03 27.18 -4.81
CA GLN A 65 0.26 26.68 -6.16
C GLN A 65 -0.95 25.87 -6.68
N PRO A 66 -1.27 25.99 -7.97
CA PRO A 66 -2.29 25.19 -8.63
C PRO A 66 -1.99 23.70 -8.53
N VAL A 67 -3.01 22.85 -8.62
CA VAL A 67 -2.80 21.45 -8.31
C VAL A 67 -3.66 20.48 -9.09
N TYR A 68 -3.12 19.30 -9.28
CA TYR A 68 -3.73 18.25 -10.06
C TYR A 68 -4.58 17.35 -9.17
N SER A 69 -5.86 17.23 -9.53
CA SER A 69 -6.80 16.35 -8.82
C SER A 69 -6.46 14.87 -9.06
N SER A 70 -6.67 14.04 -8.03
CA SER A 70 -6.48 12.58 -8.06
C SER A 70 -5.12 12.12 -8.59
N ALA A 71 -4.04 12.77 -8.15
CA ALA A 71 -2.67 12.51 -8.63
C ALA A 71 -2.13 11.11 -8.28
N TYR A 72 -2.58 10.51 -7.18
CA TYR A 72 -2.14 9.19 -6.74
C TYR A 72 -3.33 8.29 -6.42
N TYR A 73 -3.13 6.97 -6.51
CA TYR A 73 -4.13 5.98 -6.18
C TYR A 73 -3.59 4.95 -5.18
N ILE A 74 -4.50 4.35 -4.42
CA ILE A 74 -4.25 3.22 -3.52
C ILE A 74 -5.38 2.21 -3.73
N VAL A 75 -5.04 0.96 -3.97
CA VAL A 75 -5.95 -0.18 -4.01
C VAL A 75 -5.65 -1.07 -2.82
N PHE A 76 -6.67 -1.35 -2.01
CA PHE A 76 -6.54 -2.18 -0.83
C PHE A 76 -7.78 -3.06 -0.63
N ARG A 77 -7.63 -4.05 0.25
CA ARG A 77 -8.73 -4.90 0.74
C ARG A 77 -8.47 -5.24 2.21
N GLY A 78 -9.51 -5.60 2.97
CA GLY A 78 -9.32 -6.17 4.31
C GLY A 78 -8.46 -7.44 4.29
N CYS A 79 -7.60 -7.62 5.30
CA CYS A 79 -6.84 -8.84 5.52
C CYS A 79 -7.63 -9.78 6.45
N SER A 80 -8.30 -10.82 5.94
CA SER A 80 -8.89 -11.86 6.80
C SER A 80 -7.90 -12.95 7.24
N SER A 81 -6.69 -12.94 6.69
CA SER A 81 -5.67 -13.98 6.93
C SER A 81 -4.38 -13.44 7.51
N CYS A 82 -4.43 -12.41 8.35
CA CYS A 82 -3.29 -11.97 9.15
C CYS A 82 -3.06 -12.94 10.33
N GLN A 83 -3.00 -14.25 10.02
CA GLN A 83 -2.15 -15.23 10.67
C GLN A 83 -1.02 -15.52 9.69
N LEU A 84 -0.12 -14.54 9.50
CA LEU A 84 1.15 -14.82 8.87
C LEU A 84 2.10 -15.30 9.96
N ASP A 85 2.08 -16.62 10.12
CA ASP A 85 3.26 -17.38 10.46
C ASP A 85 4.47 -16.81 9.71
N LYS A 86 5.53 -16.61 10.49
CA LYS A 86 6.88 -16.42 9.99
C LYS A 86 7.33 -17.70 9.28
N GLN A 87 6.93 -17.91 8.03
CA GLN A 87 7.57 -18.90 7.15
C GLN A 87 8.49 -18.12 6.22
N GLN A 88 9.75 -17.92 6.63
CA GLN A 88 10.86 -18.82 6.27
C GLN A 88 10.89 -19.03 4.76
N VAL A 89 11.73 -18.22 4.12
CA VAL A 89 12.34 -18.54 2.83
C VAL A 89 13.13 -19.82 3.05
N GLU A 90 12.56 -20.95 2.66
CA GLU A 90 13.28 -22.20 2.50
C GLU A 90 13.77 -22.22 1.04
N GLU A 91 14.98 -21.67 0.82
CA GLU A 91 15.81 -22.11 -0.30
C GLU A 91 16.71 -23.22 0.25
N GLU A 92 16.37 -24.46 -0.06
CA GLU A 92 17.36 -25.53 -0.26
C GLU A 92 17.43 -25.75 -1.77
N PRO A 93 18.64 -25.76 -2.34
CA PRO A 93 19.11 -27.08 -2.78
C PRO A 93 20.62 -27.33 -2.63
N ASP A 94 20.89 -28.64 -2.57
CA ASP A 94 22.11 -29.36 -2.96
C ASP A 94 23.22 -29.53 -1.92
N GLU A 95 22.98 -30.57 -1.11
CA GLU A 95 23.95 -31.51 -0.59
C GLU A 95 25.03 -31.89 -1.64
N PHE A 96 26.23 -31.29 -1.53
CA PHE A 96 27.46 -31.89 -2.04
C PHE A 96 28.31 -32.38 -0.87
N SER A 97 28.31 -33.69 -0.67
CA SER A 97 29.12 -34.39 0.31
C SER A 97 30.61 -34.31 -0.06
N VAL A 98 31.37 -33.50 0.67
CA VAL A 98 32.83 -33.64 0.70
C VAL A 98 33.15 -34.74 1.70
N VAL A 99 33.40 -35.95 1.19
CA VAL A 99 34.08 -37.00 1.95
C VAL A 99 35.39 -37.32 1.24
N GLU A 100 36.41 -36.49 1.43
CA GLU A 100 37.78 -36.93 1.19
C GLU A 100 38.17 -37.92 2.28
N SER A 101 38.04 -39.21 1.96
CA SER A 101 38.61 -40.29 2.75
C SER A 101 40.06 -40.51 2.30
N ASN A 102 40.99 -40.13 3.17
CA ASN A 102 42.42 -40.37 3.03
C ASN A 102 42.70 -41.89 3.07
N PRO A 103 43.42 -42.50 2.10
CA PRO A 103 43.89 -43.86 2.24
C PRO A 103 45.25 -43.92 2.94
N ASN A 104 45.42 -44.97 3.75
CA ASN A 104 46.59 -45.39 4.54
C ASN A 104 47.98 -45.05 3.96
#